data_AF-M7ZJ78-F1
#
_entry.id   AF-M7ZJ78-F1
#
_cell.length_a   1.000
_cell.length_b   1.000
_cell.length_c   1.000
_cell.angle_alpha   90.00
_cell.angle_beta   90.00
_cell.angle_gamma   90.00
#
_symmetry.space_group_name_H-M   'P 1'
#
loop_
_entity.id
_entity.type
_entity.pdbx_description
1 polymer ?
#
loop_
_entity_poly.entity_id
_entity_poly.type
_entity_poly.pdbx_seq_one_letter_code
_entity_poly.pdbx_strand_id
1 'polypeptide(L)'
;MATIASRSTMRETRNVLEHRDTQENDEMSVEILDGKTVQSFVEDECAFNASVDGRFAALDANHDGLLSYTEMAGEIMSLRVLEKHFGVDEAGAVGPDELAKLYRGLFARFDRDGDGAVDRDEFRAEMKEVMLAVANGLGFMPVQMVVEEGSFLKVAVDRELARAA
;
A
#
# COMPACT_ATOMS: atom_id res chain seq x y z
N MET A 1 -7.23 -67.22 -12.87
CA MET A 1 -6.55 -66.42 -13.91
C MET A 1 -6.64 -64.96 -13.48
N ALA A 2 -5.49 -64.35 -13.14
CA ALA A 2 -5.37 -62.93 -12.85
C ALA A 2 -5.26 -62.11 -14.15
N THR A 3 -5.54 -60.79 -14.08
CA THR A 3 -5.20 -59.65 -15.01
C THR A 3 -6.44 -58.76 -15.23
N ILE A 4 -6.52 -57.43 -15.08
CA ILE A 4 -5.66 -56.28 -14.69
C ILE A 4 -6.61 -55.12 -14.27
N ALA A 5 -6.14 -54.25 -13.38
CA ALA A 5 -6.78 -53.03 -12.87
C ALA A 5 -7.00 -51.90 -13.90
N SER A 6 -8.04 -51.06 -13.72
CA SER A 6 -7.86 -49.59 -13.63
C SER A 6 -9.17 -48.80 -13.41
N ARG A 7 -9.01 -47.67 -12.69
CA ARG A 7 -9.89 -46.50 -12.51
C ARG A 7 -10.94 -46.63 -11.40
N SER A 8 -10.57 -46.46 -10.12
CA SER A 8 -10.19 -45.18 -9.46
C SER A 8 -11.35 -44.17 -9.54
N THR A 9 -11.98 -43.66 -8.48
CA THR A 9 -11.83 -43.84 -7.02
C THR A 9 -13.01 -43.06 -6.43
N MET A 10 -13.80 -43.71 -5.55
CA MET A 10 -14.27 -43.18 -4.26
C MET A 10 -14.63 -41.67 -4.21
N ARG A 11 -15.89 -41.22 -4.18
CA ARG A 11 -16.86 -41.34 -3.06
C ARG A 11 -16.21 -41.67 -1.71
N GLU A 12 -16.45 -40.76 -0.75
CA GLU A 12 -15.85 -40.65 0.60
C GLU A 12 -14.52 -39.88 0.58
N THR A 13 -14.50 -38.62 1.01
CA THR A 13 -14.68 -38.27 2.42
C THR A 13 -15.41 -36.93 2.64
N ARG A 14 -16.37 -36.98 3.55
CA ARG A 14 -16.98 -35.85 4.25
C ARG A 14 -16.05 -35.43 5.39
N ASN A 15 -15.93 -34.12 5.62
CA ASN A 15 -15.30 -33.46 6.78
C ASN A 15 -13.79 -33.70 7.02
N VAL A 16 -12.96 -32.70 6.74
CA VAL A 16 -12.01 -32.17 7.73
C VAL A 16 -11.82 -30.65 7.47
N LEU A 17 -12.37 -29.86 8.40
CA LEU A 17 -11.84 -28.62 8.97
C LEU A 17 -11.45 -27.45 8.04
N GLU A 18 -12.26 -26.40 8.16
CA GLU A 18 -11.87 -24.99 8.23
C GLU A 18 -10.35 -24.75 8.34
N HIS A 19 -9.70 -24.47 7.20
CA HIS A 19 -8.57 -23.56 7.18
C HIS A 19 -9.06 -22.26 6.57
N ARG A 20 -9.56 -21.41 7.46
CA ARG A 20 -9.51 -19.96 7.31
C ARG A 20 -8.05 -19.59 7.09
N ASP A 21 -7.64 -19.52 5.83
CA ASP A 21 -6.58 -18.61 5.42
C ASP A 21 -7.31 -17.42 4.78
N THR A 22 -7.47 -16.36 5.57
CA THR A 22 -7.77 -15.02 5.10
C THR A 22 -6.68 -14.61 4.12
N GLN A 23 -6.85 -14.92 2.83
CA GLN A 23 -6.39 -14.00 1.81
C GLN A 23 -7.33 -12.81 1.89
N GLU A 24 -6.88 -11.72 2.52
CA GLU A 24 -7.32 -10.41 2.08
C GLU A 24 -7.16 -10.40 0.56
N ASN A 25 -8.27 -10.27 -0.16
CA ASN A 25 -8.21 -9.98 -1.57
C ASN A 25 -7.59 -8.59 -1.67
N ASP A 26 -6.29 -8.50 -1.95
CA ASP A 26 -5.66 -7.32 -2.53
C ASP A 26 -6.28 -7.12 -3.92
N GLU A 27 -7.52 -6.62 -3.95
CA GLU A 27 -8.26 -6.40 -5.18
C GLU A 27 -7.62 -5.22 -5.90
N MET A 28 -6.83 -5.52 -6.92
CA MET A 28 -6.20 -4.51 -7.76
C MET A 28 -7.17 -4.07 -8.86
N SER A 29 -7.45 -2.78 -8.94
CA SER A 29 -8.27 -2.15 -9.97
C SER A 29 -7.42 -1.34 -10.95
N VAL A 30 -7.91 -1.18 -12.19
CA VAL A 30 -7.23 -0.37 -13.21
C VAL A 30 -7.95 0.96 -13.33
N GLU A 31 -7.30 2.03 -12.90
CA GLU A 31 -7.88 3.37 -12.84
C GLU A 31 -7.13 4.34 -13.76
N ILE A 32 -7.83 5.37 -14.22
CA ILE A 32 -7.22 6.51 -14.92
C ILE A 32 -7.00 7.62 -13.89
N LEU A 33 -5.74 8.03 -13.75
CA LEU A 33 -5.31 9.01 -12.77
C LEU A 33 -4.60 10.18 -13.44
N ASP A 34 -4.93 11.40 -13.03
CA ASP A 34 -4.16 12.60 -13.39
C ASP A 34 -3.71 13.35 -12.14
N GLY A 35 -2.73 14.25 -12.30
CA GLY A 35 -2.19 15.01 -11.18
C GLY A 35 -3.24 15.88 -10.49
N LYS A 36 -4.26 16.35 -11.21
CA LYS A 36 -5.32 17.20 -10.66
C LYS A 36 -6.25 16.41 -9.73
N THR A 37 -6.54 15.16 -10.07
CA THR A 37 -7.35 14.24 -9.25
C THR A 37 -6.68 14.01 -7.90
N VAL A 38 -5.38 13.72 -7.92
CA VAL A 38 -4.58 13.56 -6.69
C VAL A 38 -4.51 14.85 -5.90
N GLN A 39 -4.25 15.98 -6.56
CA GLN A 39 -4.18 17.28 -5.92
C GLN A 39 -5.51 17.66 -5.25
N SER A 40 -6.64 17.47 -5.93
CA SER A 40 -7.96 17.77 -5.36
C SER A 40 -8.32 16.86 -4.19
N PHE A 41 -7.79 15.63 -4.13
CA PHE A 41 -7.95 14.76 -2.97
C PHE A 41 -7.16 15.28 -1.78
N VAL A 42 -5.90 15.66 -1.98
CA VAL A 42 -5.04 16.21 -0.92
C VAL A 42 -5.54 17.56 -0.39
N GLU A 43 -6.14 18.38 -1.25
CA GLU A 43 -6.73 19.68 -0.86
C GLU A 43 -8.00 19.55 -0.02
N ASP A 44 -8.74 18.44 -0.12
CA ASP A 44 -9.80 18.14 0.84
C ASP A 44 -9.17 17.52 2.09
N GLU A 45 -8.77 18.38 3.02
CA GLU A 45 -8.13 17.97 4.27
C GLU A 45 -9.01 17.01 5.10
N CYS A 46 -10.34 17.11 5.02
CA CYS A 46 -11.23 16.23 5.78
C CYS A 46 -11.16 14.80 5.24
N ALA A 47 -11.31 14.63 3.92
CA ALA A 47 -11.26 13.32 3.28
C ALA A 47 -9.85 12.73 3.31
N PHE A 48 -8.84 13.56 3.07
CA PHE A 48 -7.45 13.17 3.13
C PHE A 48 -7.08 12.69 4.54
N ASN A 49 -7.33 13.49 5.58
CA ASN A 49 -6.98 13.12 6.94
C ASN A 49 -7.76 11.88 7.42
N ALA A 50 -9.02 11.72 7.03
CA ALA A 50 -9.78 10.51 7.36
C ALA A 50 -9.18 9.25 6.73
N SER A 51 -8.71 9.35 5.48
CA SER A 51 -8.06 8.23 4.78
C SER A 51 -6.72 7.90 5.42
N VAL A 52 -5.92 8.93 5.73
CA VAL A 52 -4.61 8.77 6.38
C VAL A 52 -4.77 8.20 7.79
N ASP A 53 -5.73 8.68 8.57
CA ASP A 53 -6.03 8.17 9.91
C ASP A 53 -6.47 6.70 9.87
N GLY A 54 -7.26 6.33 8.86
CA GLY A 54 -7.65 4.93 8.64
C GLY A 54 -6.45 4.04 8.37
N ARG A 55 -5.51 4.49 7.51
CA ARG A 55 -4.28 3.75 7.24
C ARG A 55 -3.36 3.70 8.47
N PHE A 56 -3.21 4.81 9.19
CA PHE A 56 -2.45 4.86 10.44
C PHE A 56 -2.97 3.83 11.44
N ALA A 57 -4.29 3.79 11.66
CA ALA A 57 -4.91 2.85 12.61
C ALA A 57 -4.77 1.38 12.17
N ALA A 58 -4.68 1.11 10.86
CA ALA A 58 -4.42 -0.23 10.34
C ALA A 58 -2.97 -0.68 10.58
N LEU A 59 -2.03 0.26 10.65
CA LEU A 59 -0.60 0.00 10.88
C LEU A 59 -0.24 -0.05 12.37
N ASP A 60 -0.90 0.77 13.18
CA ASP A 60 -0.73 0.83 14.64
C ASP A 60 -1.31 -0.44 15.29
N ALA A 61 -0.58 -1.54 15.18
CA ALA A 61 -1.00 -2.87 15.59
C ALA A 61 -1.09 -3.02 17.11
N ASN A 62 -0.26 -2.27 17.84
CA ASN A 62 -0.23 -2.28 19.29
C ASN A 62 -1.20 -1.24 19.92
N HIS A 63 -1.73 -0.32 19.11
CA HIS A 63 -2.66 0.75 19.49
C HIS A 63 -2.09 1.73 20.52
N ASP A 64 -0.79 2.02 20.46
CA ASP A 64 -0.11 2.99 21.31
C ASP A 64 -0.16 4.42 20.76
N GLY A 65 -0.69 4.60 19.54
CA GLY A 65 -0.80 5.89 18.87
C GLY A 65 0.48 6.35 18.18
N LEU A 66 1.47 5.48 18.05
CA LEU A 66 2.74 5.69 17.36
C LEU A 66 3.01 4.52 16.40
N LEU A 67 3.71 4.78 15.29
CA LEU A 67 4.13 3.72 14.39
C LEU A 67 5.62 3.44 14.57
N SER A 68 5.93 2.22 15.00
CA SER A 68 7.29 1.72 15.02
C SER A 68 7.78 1.37 13.61
N TYR A 69 9.11 1.28 13.46
CA TYR A 69 9.72 0.78 12.21
C TYR A 69 9.16 -0.57 11.78
N THR A 70 8.86 -1.47 12.73
CA THR A 70 8.32 -2.80 12.44
C THR A 70 6.89 -2.75 11.92
N GLU A 71 6.06 -1.84 12.45
CA GLU A 71 4.68 -1.63 11.99
C GLU A 71 4.66 -0.98 10.59
N MET A 72 5.60 -0.07 10.31
CA MET A 72 5.70 0.57 9.00
C MET A 72 6.47 -0.24 7.94
N ALA A 73 7.14 -1.33 8.32
CA ALA A 73 8.04 -2.04 7.42
C ALA A 73 7.33 -2.52 6.14
N GLY A 74 6.10 -3.01 6.24
CA GLY A 74 5.29 -3.41 5.09
C GLY A 74 5.00 -2.26 4.13
N GLU A 75 4.58 -1.11 4.68
CA GLU A 75 4.28 0.10 3.89
C GLU A 75 5.52 0.66 3.19
N ILE A 76 6.64 0.72 3.89
CA ILE A 76 7.91 1.20 3.35
C ILE A 76 8.38 0.31 2.20
N MET A 77 8.17 -1.00 2.29
CA MET A 77 8.44 -1.92 1.18
C MET A 77 7.55 -1.64 -0.03
N SER A 78 6.26 -1.38 0.18
CA SER A 78 5.31 -1.05 -0.89
C SER A 78 5.62 0.31 -1.54
N LEU A 79 5.95 1.34 -0.75
CA LEU A 79 6.36 2.66 -1.26
C LEU A 79 7.65 2.60 -2.10
N ARG A 80 8.58 1.69 -1.77
CA ARG A 80 9.79 1.49 -2.59
C ARG A 80 9.47 1.01 -4.02
N VAL A 81 8.36 0.30 -4.22
CA VAL A 81 7.93 -0.08 -5.58
C VAL A 81 7.67 1.17 -6.42
N LEU A 82 7.13 2.22 -5.80
CA LEU A 82 6.90 3.50 -6.46
C LEU A 82 8.23 4.17 -6.86
N GLU A 83 9.23 4.22 -5.97
CA GLU A 83 10.53 4.86 -6.22
C GLU A 83 11.34 4.20 -7.37
N LYS A 84 11.26 2.87 -7.53
CA LYS A 84 11.93 2.17 -8.63
C LYS A 84 11.48 2.62 -10.02
N HIS A 85 10.27 3.15 -10.15
CA HIS A 85 9.74 3.65 -11.42
C HIS A 85 10.07 5.14 -11.68
N PHE A 86 10.68 5.84 -10.70
CA PHE A 86 11.08 7.25 -10.79
C PHE A 86 12.58 7.49 -11.03
N GLY A 87 13.34 6.47 -11.45
CA GLY A 87 14.69 6.67 -12.02
C GLY A 87 15.86 6.41 -11.08
N VAL A 88 15.76 5.41 -10.20
CA VAL A 88 16.95 4.81 -9.57
C VAL A 88 17.17 3.44 -10.18
N ASP A 89 17.95 3.42 -11.26
CA ASP A 89 18.57 2.21 -11.78
C ASP A 89 19.45 1.59 -10.69
N GLU A 90 19.18 0.31 -10.39
CA GLU A 90 20.11 -0.76 -9.95
C GLU A 90 19.37 -1.81 -9.10
N ALA A 91 18.34 -2.43 -9.71
CA ALA A 91 17.79 -3.68 -9.22
C ALA A 91 18.75 -4.83 -9.56
N GLY A 92 19.73 -5.09 -8.70
CA GLY A 92 20.63 -6.24 -8.91
C GLY A 92 21.42 -6.76 -7.71
N ALA A 93 21.84 -5.92 -6.76
CA ALA A 93 22.81 -6.37 -5.75
C ALA A 93 22.76 -5.62 -4.41
N VAL A 94 21.60 -5.09 -4.01
CA VAL A 94 21.49 -4.46 -2.68
C VAL A 94 21.49 -5.57 -1.63
N GLY A 95 22.59 -5.71 -0.89
CA GLY A 95 22.71 -6.65 0.22
C GLY A 95 21.68 -6.34 1.32
N PRO A 96 21.33 -7.31 2.18
CA PRO A 96 20.32 -7.13 3.23
C PRO A 96 20.62 -5.92 4.14
N ASP A 97 21.90 -5.64 4.42
CA ASP A 97 22.32 -4.49 5.22
C ASP A 97 22.11 -3.15 4.52
N GLU A 98 22.29 -3.10 3.21
CA GLU A 98 22.08 -1.88 2.42
C GLU A 98 20.58 -1.62 2.23
N LEU A 99 19.78 -2.68 2.07
CA LEU A 99 18.33 -2.59 2.04
C LEU A 99 17.76 -2.09 3.38
N ALA A 100 18.29 -2.58 4.50
CA ALA A 100 17.92 -2.09 5.82
C ALA A 100 18.28 -0.61 6.02
N LYS A 101 19.40 -0.14 5.47
CA LYS A 101 19.76 1.29 5.50
C LYS A 101 18.81 2.14 4.67
N LEU A 102 18.40 1.67 3.49
CA LEU A 102 17.44 2.36 2.64
C LEU A 102 16.08 2.49 3.34
N TYR A 103 15.57 1.39 3.92
CA TYR A 103 14.30 1.41 4.65
C TYR A 103 14.35 2.28 5.91
N ARG A 104 15.46 2.27 6.65
CA ARG A 104 15.66 3.23 7.74
C ARG A 104 15.71 4.67 7.24
N GLY A 105 16.33 4.91 6.09
CA GLY A 105 16.35 6.22 5.46
C GLY A 105 14.96 6.70 5.06
N LEU A 106 14.09 5.80 4.59
CA LEU A 106 12.70 6.14 4.30
C LEU A 106 11.89 6.38 5.58
N PHE A 107 12.05 5.53 6.60
CA PHE A 107 11.41 5.73 7.91
C PHE A 107 11.80 7.08 8.53
N ALA A 108 13.07 7.48 8.46
CA ALA A 108 13.55 8.76 8.95
C ALA A 108 13.00 9.99 8.20
N ARG A 109 12.26 9.82 7.10
CA ARG A 109 11.49 10.92 6.51
C ARG A 109 10.16 11.14 7.21
N PHE A 110 9.58 10.06 7.72
CA PHE A 110 8.35 10.10 8.50
C PHE A 110 8.63 10.58 9.93
N ASP A 111 9.65 10.04 10.59
CA ASP A 111 10.10 10.43 11.95
C ASP A 111 10.87 11.77 11.87
N ARG A 112 10.14 12.88 11.99
CA ARG A 112 10.67 14.24 11.74
C ARG A 112 11.36 14.80 12.97
N ASP A 113 10.89 14.47 14.15
CA ASP A 113 11.50 14.90 15.40
C ASP A 113 12.65 13.99 15.87
N GLY A 114 12.77 12.79 15.29
CA GLY A 114 13.84 11.84 15.54
C GLY A 114 13.67 11.08 16.86
N ASP A 115 12.45 10.96 17.37
CA ASP A 115 12.15 10.23 18.61
C ASP A 115 12.18 8.69 18.44
N GLY A 116 12.27 8.22 17.19
CA GLY A 116 12.35 6.81 16.82
C GLY A 116 11.00 6.14 16.56
N ALA A 117 9.91 6.91 16.59
CA ALA A 117 8.58 6.51 16.20
C ALA A 117 7.99 7.53 15.22
N VAL A 118 6.81 7.23 14.67
CA VAL A 118 6.09 8.17 13.80
C VAL A 118 4.73 8.42 14.42
N ASP A 119 4.48 9.66 14.79
CA ASP A 119 3.16 10.05 15.30
C ASP A 119 2.16 10.31 14.15
N ARG A 120 0.89 10.53 14.52
CA ARG A 120 -0.19 10.75 13.55
C ARG A 120 0.01 11.99 12.69
N ASP A 121 0.52 13.07 13.27
CA ASP A 121 0.67 14.34 12.57
C ASP A 121 1.87 14.30 11.63
N GLU A 122 2.94 13.63 12.04
CA GLU A 122 4.09 13.30 11.19
C GLU A 122 3.68 12.43 9.99
N PHE A 123 2.92 11.35 10.25
CA PHE A 123 2.42 10.48 9.20
C PHE A 123 1.55 11.23 8.19
N ARG A 124 0.64 12.11 8.67
CA ARG A 124 -0.18 12.97 7.80
C ARG A 124 0.65 13.94 6.97
N ALA A 125 1.62 14.59 7.59
CA ALA A 125 2.46 15.56 6.89
C ALA A 125 3.26 14.89 5.77
N GLU A 126 3.86 13.74 6.05
CA GLU A 126 4.66 13.02 5.07
C GLU A 126 3.80 12.42 3.95
N MET A 127 2.66 11.80 4.29
CA MET A 127 1.73 11.30 3.27
C MET A 127 1.20 12.41 2.35
N LYS A 128 1.01 13.63 2.90
CA LYS A 128 0.61 14.80 2.10
C LYS A 128 1.69 15.17 1.10
N GLU A 129 2.95 15.24 1.53
CA GLU A 129 4.09 15.55 0.65
C GLU A 129 4.28 14.50 -0.44
N VAL A 130 4.19 13.21 -0.09
CA VAL A 130 4.28 12.11 -1.06
C VAL A 130 3.18 12.22 -2.11
N MET A 131 1.93 12.41 -1.70
CA MET A 131 0.81 12.52 -2.64
C MET A 131 0.92 13.75 -3.55
N LEU A 132 1.41 14.89 -3.04
CA LEU A 132 1.69 16.06 -3.87
C LEU A 132 2.85 15.83 -4.84
N ALA A 133 3.89 15.10 -4.43
CA ALA A 133 4.98 14.71 -5.32
C ALA A 133 4.46 13.80 -6.45
N VAL A 134 3.57 12.84 -6.13
CA VAL A 134 2.89 12.00 -7.13
C VAL A 134 2.05 12.85 -8.08
N ALA A 135 1.25 13.79 -7.57
CA ALA A 135 0.46 14.70 -8.39
C ALA A 135 1.34 15.49 -9.38
N ASN A 136 2.46 16.03 -8.89
CA ASN A 136 3.42 16.77 -9.72
C ASN A 136 4.13 15.86 -10.74
N GLY A 137 4.43 14.62 -10.38
CA GLY A 137 5.07 13.63 -11.25
C GLY A 137 4.17 13.11 -12.37
N LEU A 138 2.87 12.94 -12.11
CA LEU A 138 1.86 12.58 -13.12
C LEU A 138 1.63 13.72 -14.12
N GLY A 139 1.73 14.97 -13.65
CA GLY A 139 1.53 16.15 -14.48
C GLY A 139 0.12 16.25 -15.05
N PHE A 140 0.01 16.76 -16.27
CA PHE A 140 -1.29 17.02 -16.92
C PHE A 140 -1.85 15.82 -17.71
N MET A 141 -1.02 14.83 -18.04
CA MET A 141 -1.49 13.70 -18.86
C MET A 141 -2.11 12.64 -17.95
N PRO A 142 -3.37 12.23 -18.19
CA PRO A 142 -3.94 11.08 -17.50
C PRO A 142 -3.13 9.82 -17.81
N VAL A 143 -2.85 9.04 -16.77
CA VAL A 143 -2.12 7.77 -16.84
C VAL A 143 -3.04 6.67 -16.34
N GLN A 144 -3.09 5.57 -17.09
CA GLN A 144 -3.77 4.36 -16.63
C GLN A 144 -2.82 3.57 -15.72
N MET A 145 -3.25 3.28 -14.50
CA MET A 145 -2.46 2.57 -13.50
C MET A 145 -3.26 1.51 -12.77
N VAL A 146 -2.55 0.48 -12.29
CA VAL A 146 -3.10 -0.50 -11.38
C VAL A 146 -2.98 0.05 -9.97
N VAL A 147 -4.10 0.15 -9.25
CA VAL A 147 -4.16 0.63 -7.86
C VAL A 147 -4.80 -0.44 -6.99
N GLU A 148 -4.35 -0.51 -5.74
CA GLU A 148 -4.93 -1.41 -4.73
C GLU A 148 -6.22 -0.82 -4.17
N GLU A 149 -7.21 -1.67 -3.91
CA GLU A 149 -8.45 -1.24 -3.27
C GLU A 149 -8.18 -0.68 -1.87
N GLY A 150 -8.76 0.49 -1.56
CA GLY A 150 -8.50 1.19 -0.30
C GLY A 150 -7.17 1.97 -0.25
N SER A 151 -6.35 1.94 -1.31
CA SER A 151 -5.17 2.81 -1.42
C SER A 151 -5.56 4.29 -1.58
N PHE A 152 -4.65 5.20 -1.22
CA PHE A 152 -4.87 6.65 -1.36
C PHE A 152 -5.22 7.07 -2.79
N LEU A 153 -4.64 6.41 -3.80
CA LEU A 153 -4.91 6.70 -5.21
C LEU A 153 -6.30 6.22 -5.63
N LYS A 154 -6.73 5.04 -5.14
CA LYS A 154 -8.09 4.55 -5.37
C LYS A 154 -9.15 5.47 -4.75
N VAL A 155 -8.91 5.90 -3.50
CA VAL A 155 -9.80 6.86 -2.82
C VAL A 155 -9.90 8.20 -3.59
N ALA A 156 -8.79 8.69 -4.15
CA ALA A 156 -8.79 9.90 -4.95
C ALA A 156 -9.69 9.77 -6.20
N VAL A 157 -9.63 8.62 -6.88
CA VAL A 157 -10.45 8.34 -8.07
C VAL A 157 -11.92 8.19 -7.73
N ASP A 158 -12.25 7.35 -6.75
CA ASP A 158 -13.65 7.12 -6.32
C ASP A 158 -14.35 8.43 -5.96
N ARG A 159 -13.62 9.33 -5.32
CA ARG A 159 -14.10 10.65 -4.95
C ARG A 159 -14.37 11.54 -6.17
N GLU A 160 -13.46 11.57 -7.14
CA GLU A 160 -13.66 12.37 -8.36
C GLU A 160 -14.83 11.82 -9.19
N LEU A 161 -14.96 10.49 -9.29
CA LEU A 161 -16.11 9.84 -9.92
C LEU A 161 -17.42 10.18 -9.21
N ALA A 162 -17.45 10.19 -7.88
CA ALA A 162 -18.62 10.57 -7.10
C ALA A 162 -18.99 12.06 -7.24
N ARG A 163 -18.02 12.93 -7.55
CA ARG A 163 -18.27 14.35 -7.85
C ARG A 163 -18.79 14.59 -9.27
N ALA A 164 -18.47 13.70 -10.20
CA ALA A 164 -18.87 13.80 -11.60
C ALA A 164 -20.26 13.19 -11.88
N ALA A 165 -20.82 12.43 -10.94
CA ALA A 165 -22.15 11.81 -10.99
C ALA A 165 -23.27 12.75 -10.50
#